data_AF-A0A1V6LP30-F1
#
_entry.id   AF-A0A1V6LP30-F1
#
_cell.length_a   1.000
_cell.length_b   1.000
_cell.length_c   1.000
_cell.angle_alpha   90.00
_cell.angle_beta   90.00
_cell.angle_gamma   90.00
#
_symmetry.space_group_name_H-M   'P 1'
#
loop_
_entity.id
_entity.type
_entity.pdbx_description
1 polymer ?
#
loop_
_entity_poly.entity_id
_entity_poly.type
_entity_poly.pdbx_seq_one_letter_code
_entity_poly.pdbx_strand_id
1 'polypeptide(L)'
;MVATGLKISVNKLLIIGLLCSVIGGLLLFLKLNYFFWKSGLDYLIYIGIGLLLVAALFVLLALISSTIQLYTSQKFEWNWLICVFLTLLISVFTYYYAN
;
A
#
# COMPACT_ATOMS: atom_id res chain seq x y z
N MET A 1 -7.49 -22.92 -20.56
CA MET A 1 -8.41 -21.77 -20.40
C MET A 1 -7.62 -20.65 -19.73
N VAL A 2 -7.13 -19.69 -20.52
CA VAL A 2 -6.34 -18.55 -20.03
C VAL A 2 -7.34 -17.48 -19.64
N ALA A 3 -7.36 -17.09 -18.37
CA ALA A 3 -8.17 -15.99 -17.87
C ALA A 3 -7.68 -14.68 -18.51
N THR A 4 -8.27 -14.33 -19.65
CA THR A 4 -8.23 -12.98 -20.20
C THR A 4 -9.15 -12.12 -19.34
N GLY A 5 -8.59 -11.47 -18.32
CA GLY A 5 -9.36 -10.58 -17.47
C GLY A 5 -8.42 -9.67 -16.71
N LEU A 6 -8.33 -8.41 -17.17
CA LEU A 6 -7.58 -7.31 -16.55
C LEU A 6 -6.05 -7.36 -16.79
N LYS A 7 -5.59 -6.73 -17.88
CA LYS A 7 -4.17 -6.37 -18.06
C LYS A 7 -3.87 -5.17 -17.15
N ILE A 8 -3.88 -5.38 -15.84
CA ILE A 8 -3.51 -4.32 -14.89
C ILE A 8 -2.00 -4.12 -15.03
N SER A 9 -1.59 -2.88 -15.33
CA SER A 9 -0.17 -2.55 -15.29
C SER A 9 0.28 -2.51 -13.84
N VAL A 10 1.16 -3.44 -13.45
CA VAL A 10 1.78 -3.51 -12.13
C VAL A 10 2.36 -2.15 -11.71
N ASN A 11 2.97 -1.43 -12.66
CA ASN A 11 3.50 -0.07 -12.42
C ASN A 11 2.41 0.92 -11.99
N LYS A 12 1.23 0.89 -12.63
CA LYS A 12 0.13 1.79 -12.28
C LYS A 12 -0.43 1.47 -10.89
N LEU A 13 -0.57 0.19 -10.55
CA LEU A 13 -0.99 -0.24 -9.20
C LEU A 13 0.02 0.20 -8.14
N LEU A 14 1.31 0.02 -8.41
CA LEU A 14 2.37 0.45 -7.50
C LEU A 14 2.34 1.96 -7.29
N ILE A 15 2.20 2.76 -8.35
CA ILE A 15 2.13 4.22 -8.23
C ILE A 15 0.91 4.64 -7.39
N ILE A 16 -0.26 4.07 -7.65
CA ILE A 16 -1.48 4.39 -6.90
C ILE A 16 -1.34 3.96 -5.43
N GLY A 17 -0.82 2.76 -5.17
CA GLY A 17 -0.57 2.26 -3.81
C GLY A 17 0.41 3.15 -3.05
N LEU A 18 1.48 3.61 -3.71
CA LEU A 18 2.49 4.48 -3.11
C LEU A 18 1.93 5.89 -2.84
N LEU A 19 1.11 6.43 -3.73
CA LEU A 19 0.40 7.69 -3.48
C LEU A 19 -0.56 7.57 -2.30
N CYS A 20 -1.35 6.50 -2.24
CA CYS A 20 -2.26 6.26 -1.11
C CYS A 20 -1.52 6.09 0.21
N SER A 21 -0.37 5.40 0.23
CA SER A 21 0.42 5.22 1.45
C SER A 21 1.06 6.53 1.92
N VAL A 22 1.57 7.34 1.00
CA VAL A 22 2.10 8.68 1.31
C VAL A 22 1.00 9.56 1.89
N ILE A 23 -0.16 9.63 1.25
CA ILE A 23 -1.29 10.45 1.73
C ILE A 23 -1.78 9.96 3.11
N GLY A 24 -1.98 8.64 3.27
CA GLY A 24 -2.41 8.06 4.55
C GLY A 24 -1.41 8.32 5.67
N GLY A 25 -0.11 8.16 5.40
CA GLY A 25 0.96 8.47 6.35
C GLY A 25 1.03 9.95 6.72
N LEU A 26 0.82 10.85 5.74
CA LEU A 26 0.82 12.30 5.96
C LEU A 26 -0.36 12.74 6.85
N LEU A 27 -1.54 12.14 6.66
CA LEU A 27 -2.71 12.40 7.49
C LEU A 27 -2.49 11.96 8.95
N LEU A 28 -1.85 10.80 9.16
CA LEU A 28 -1.48 10.34 10.50
C LEU A 28 -0.42 11.26 11.12
N PHE A 29 0.62 11.62 10.38
CA PHE A 29 1.66 12.54 10.84
C PHE A 29 1.09 13.91 11.25
N LEU A 30 0.17 14.46 10.45
CA LEU A 30 -0.50 15.72 10.77
C LEU A 30 -1.24 15.64 12.10
N LYS A 31 -1.97 14.55 12.37
CA LYS A 31 -2.70 14.37 13.62
C LYS A 31 -1.78 14.12 14.83
N LEU A 32 -0.71 13.37 14.65
CA LEU A 32 0.31 13.14 15.68
C LEU A 32 1.09 14.41 16.04
N ASN A 33 1.08 15.41 15.17
CA ASN A 33 1.68 16.70 15.46
C ASN A 33 0.89 17.42 16.56
N TYR A 34 1.60 17.99 17.54
CA TYR A 34 1.06 18.50 18.81
C TYR A 34 -0.12 19.48 18.65
N PHE A 35 -0.16 20.21 17.54
CA PHE A 35 -1.21 21.17 17.20
C PHE A 35 -2.57 20.53 16.87
N PHE A 36 -2.59 19.36 16.23
CA PHE A 36 -3.82 18.67 15.81
C PHE A 36 -4.26 17.59 16.81
N TRP A 37 -3.39 17.18 17.72
CA TRP A 37 -3.75 16.24 18.80
C TRP A 37 -4.88 16.78 19.68
N LYS A 38 -4.86 18.09 19.99
CA LYS A 38 -5.92 18.77 20.76
C LYS A 38 -7.20 19.07 19.96
N SER A 39 -7.17 18.87 18.66
CA SER A 39 -8.31 19.13 17.78
C SER A 39 -9.22 17.88 17.75
N GLY A 40 -10.55 18.05 17.86
CA GLY A 40 -11.56 16.97 17.82
C GLY A 40 -11.69 16.24 16.47
N LEU A 41 -10.66 16.34 15.64
CA LEU A 41 -10.51 15.71 14.33
C LEU A 41 -10.03 14.26 14.43
N ASP A 42 -10.56 13.48 15.37
CA ASP A 42 -10.15 12.08 15.55
C ASP A 42 -10.54 11.20 14.34
N TYR A 43 -11.52 11.65 13.56
CA TYR A 43 -11.91 11.02 12.29
C TYR A 43 -10.76 10.98 11.26
N LEU A 44 -9.79 11.91 11.30
CA LEU A 44 -8.65 11.90 10.37
C LEU A 44 -7.74 10.69 10.59
N ILE A 45 -7.66 10.16 11.82
CA ILE A 45 -6.90 8.94 12.11
C ILE A 45 -7.53 7.76 11.38
N TYR A 46 -8.85 7.60 11.51
CA TYR A 46 -9.58 6.52 10.85
C TYR A 46 -9.50 6.62 9.33
N ILE A 47 -9.54 7.83 8.76
CA ILE A 47 -9.33 8.05 7.32
C ILE A 47 -7.90 7.68 6.90
N GLY A 48 -6.89 8.12 7.66
CA GLY A 48 -5.49 7.80 7.38
C GLY A 48 -5.21 6.29 7.41
N ILE A 49 -5.72 5.58 8.42
CA ILE A 49 -5.64 4.13 8.52
C ILE A 49 -6.40 3.45 7.37
N GLY A 50 -7.61 3.93 7.05
CA GLY A 50 -8.39 3.41 5.91
C GLY A 50 -7.65 3.54 4.58
N LEU A 51 -6.99 4.67 4.33
CA LEU A 51 -6.16 4.87 3.15
C LEU A 51 -4.93 3.95 3.12
N LEU A 52 -4.30 3.70 4.26
CA LEU A 52 -3.19 2.75 4.35
C LEU A 52 -3.62 1.31 4.06
N LEU A 53 -4.81 0.91 4.52
CA LEU A 53 -5.38 -0.41 4.21
C LEU A 53 -5.68 -0.56 2.71
N VAL A 54 -6.24 0.48 2.09
CA VAL A 54 -6.48 0.48 0.63
C VAL A 54 -5.15 0.42 -0.13
N ALA A 55 -4.12 1.15 0.31
CA ALA A 55 -2.77 1.06 -0.25
C ALA A 55 -2.22 -0.37 -0.14
N ALA A 56 -2.39 -1.02 1.01
CA ALA A 56 -1.95 -2.40 1.24
C ALA A 56 -2.60 -3.37 0.24
N LEU A 57 -3.91 -3.23 -0.01
CA LEU A 57 -4.62 -4.06 -0.99
C LEU A 57 -4.08 -3.86 -2.42
N PHE A 58 -3.80 -2.63 -2.83
CA PHE A 58 -3.22 -2.37 -4.15
C PHE A 58 -1.80 -2.94 -4.31
N VAL A 59 -0.96 -2.80 -3.29
CA VAL A 59 0.39 -3.39 -3.29
C VAL A 59 0.31 -4.92 -3.31
N LEU A 60 -0.65 -5.52 -2.59
CA LEU A 60 -0.84 -6.97 -2.58
C LEU A 60 -1.30 -7.50 -3.95
N LEU A 61 -2.20 -6.79 -4.62
CA LEU A 61 -2.58 -7.09 -6.01
C LEU A 61 -1.39 -6.99 -6.98
N ALA A 62 -0.55 -5.97 -6.83
CA ALA A 62 0.68 -5.82 -7.61
C ALA A 62 1.69 -6.95 -7.32
N LEU A 63 1.78 -7.40 -6.06
CA LEU A 63 2.62 -8.52 -5.66
C LEU A 63 2.14 -9.84 -6.29
N ILE A 64 0.84 -10.13 -6.26
CA ILE A 64 0.28 -11.33 -6.91
C ILE A 64 0.57 -11.29 -8.41
N SER A 65 0.30 -10.16 -9.06
CA SER A 65 0.50 -10.01 -10.50
C SER A 65 1.97 -10.16 -10.90
N SER A 66 2.89 -9.55 -10.15
CA SER A 66 4.34 -9.68 -10.41
C SER A 66 4.87 -11.08 -10.09
N THR A 67 4.31 -11.78 -9.09
CA THR A 67 4.66 -13.17 -8.79
C THR A 67 4.23 -14.12 -9.92
N ILE A 68 3.04 -13.90 -10.49
CA ILE A 68 2.58 -14.66 -11.67
C ILE A 68 3.50 -14.39 -12.87
N GLN A 69 3.93 -13.14 -13.08
CA GLN A 69 4.87 -12.77 -14.15
C GLN A 69 6.25 -13.41 -13.96
N LEU A 70 6.79 -13.40 -12.75
CA LEU A 70 8.03 -14.11 -12.39
C LEU A 70 7.94 -15.60 -12.70
N TYR A 71 6.87 -16.26 -12.27
CA TYR A 71 6.67 -17.68 -12.49
C TYR A 71 6.57 -18.02 -13.99
N THR A 72 5.87 -17.17 -14.76
CA THR A 72 5.62 -17.40 -16.19
C THR A 72 6.83 -17.07 -17.06
N SER A 73 7.56 -15.99 -16.74
CA SER A 73 8.68 -15.51 -17.54
C SER A 73 10.04 -16.08 -17.13
N GLN A 74 10.12 -16.68 -15.93
CA GLN A 74 11.35 -17.10 -15.26
C GLN A 74 12.46 -16.03 -15.22
N LYS A 75 12.08 -14.76 -15.30
CA LYS A 75 13.00 -13.62 -15.26
C LYS A 75 12.72 -12.81 -14.01
N PHE A 76 13.79 -12.47 -13.30
CA PHE A 76 13.69 -11.63 -12.12
C PHE A 76 13.16 -10.24 -12.48
N GLU A 77 12.10 -9.80 -11.80
CA GLU A 77 11.52 -8.46 -11.97
C GLU A 77 11.73 -7.62 -10.71
N TRP A 78 12.38 -6.47 -10.85
CA TRP A 78 12.59 -5.50 -9.77
C TRP A 78 11.29 -5.01 -9.12
N ASN A 79 10.21 -4.94 -9.91
CA ASN A 79 8.89 -4.58 -9.43
C ASN A 79 8.38 -5.51 -8.32
N TRP A 80 8.71 -6.80 -8.41
CA TRP A 80 8.33 -7.77 -7.38
C TRP A 80 9.03 -7.49 -6.06
N LEU A 81 10.34 -7.23 -6.09
CA LEU A 81 11.11 -6.92 -4.88
C LEU A 81 10.60 -5.64 -4.21
N ILE A 82 10.26 -4.62 -5.02
CA ILE A 82 9.64 -3.39 -4.53
C ILE A 82 8.27 -3.67 -3.87
N CYS A 83 7.44 -4.54 -4.48
CA CYS A 83 6.16 -4.94 -3.90
C CYS A 83 6.35 -5.61 -2.53
N VAL A 84 7.25 -6.59 -2.44
CA VAL A 84 7.54 -7.31 -1.18
C VAL A 84 7.99 -6.34 -0.09
N PHE A 85 8.91 -5.43 -0.40
CA PHE A 85 9.41 -4.44 0.55
C PHE A 85 8.30 -3.50 1.04
N LEU A 86 7.46 -3.00 0.13
CA LEU A 86 6.33 -2.14 0.48
C LEU A 86 5.29 -2.87 1.34
N THR A 87 4.96 -4.12 1.04
CA THR A 87 4.02 -4.91 1.85
C THR A 87 4.54 -5.10 3.27
N LEU A 88 5.83 -5.40 3.45
CA LEU A 88 6.45 -5.54 4.77
C LEU A 88 6.44 -4.22 5.55
N LEU A 89 6.75 -3.11 4.88
CA LEU A 89 6.77 -1.80 5.54
C LEU A 89 5.36 -1.40 6.02
N ILE A 90 4.34 -1.60 5.18
CA ILE A 90 2.95 -1.32 5.54
C ILE A 90 2.48 -2.24 6.67
N SER A 91 2.81 -3.54 6.65
CA SER A 91 2.38 -4.47 7.70
C SER A 91 2.99 -4.14 9.07
N VAL A 92 4.29 -3.80 9.12
CA VAL A 92 4.95 -3.36 10.35
C VAL A 92 4.32 -2.06 10.87
N PHE A 93 4.06 -1.10 9.99
CA PHE A 93 3.43 0.16 10.36
C PHE A 93 2.02 -0.05 10.89
N THR A 94 1.22 -0.90 10.24
CA THR A 94 -0.16 -1.20 10.67
C THR A 94 -0.17 -1.93 12.02
N TYR A 95 0.76 -2.88 12.23
CA TYR A 95 0.90 -3.58 13.51
C TYR A 95 1.26 -2.63 14.65
N TYR A 96 2.19 -1.69 14.43
CA TYR A 96 2.58 -0.71 15.45
C TYR A 96 1.44 0.25 15.84
N TYR A 97 0.55 0.60 14.92
CA TYR A 97 -0.58 1.49 15.20
C TYR A 97 -1.82 0.76 15.76
N ALA A 98 -1.94 -0.54 15.49
CA ALA A 98 -3.06 -1.34 15.98
C ALA A 98 -2.88 -1.78 17.44
N ASN A 99 -1.66 -1.71 17.97
CA ASN A 99 -1.28 -2.16 19.31
C ASN A 99 -0.87 -0.97 20.18
#